data_AF-A0A292PV97-F1
#
_entry.id   AF-A0A292PV97-F1
#
_cell.length_a   1.000
_cell.length_b   1.000
_cell.length_c   1.000
_cell.angle_alpha   90.00
_cell.angle_beta   90.00
_cell.angle_gamma   90.00
#
_symmetry.space_group_name_H-M   'P 1'
#
loop_
_entity.id
_entity.type
_entity.pdbx_description
1 polymer ?
#
loop_
_entity_poly.entity_id
_entity_poly.type
_entity_poly.pdbx_seq_one_letter_code
_entity_poly.pdbx_strand_id
1 'polypeptide(L)'
;MSFVAPFTNVFRYTAPRIAIPRGVGKLSASGKLGCAGSFSTGSRCWSEKVAIEGGETERLADEVEGESVICWQDGEDVEDFLTRCAPSKLHGRSRLAIKNPWDIERSEGNVDAALTALETPLQEAISDWNAIVADDALNKSAKFIRKTEHRDRLKELILTTAAQNEVVSGKWIIYAGSNTVDFQWSRVATGTYDGLLGTKAEVSGNNGMGMHVIFVYTPDFRDLKDAKRVLNGLKKSFQWKPRSLAYKPLIYSLLKITVENPYHLRPAIITSRELEERELEHETELEE
;
A
#
# COMPACT_ATOMS: atom_id res chain seq x y z
N MET A 1 -16.35 26.93 -44.21
CA MET A 1 -15.00 26.66 -44.75
C MET A 1 -14.60 25.29 -44.25
N SER A 2 -14.76 24.31 -45.13
CA SER A 2 -14.51 22.89 -44.87
C SER A 2 -13.15 22.54 -45.47
N PHE A 3 -12.28 21.86 -44.73
CA PHE A 3 -11.11 21.22 -45.30
C PHE A 3 -11.12 19.74 -44.94
N VAL A 4 -11.12 18.91 -45.99
CA VAL A 4 -11.12 17.46 -45.97
C VAL A 4 -9.82 16.99 -46.64
N ALA A 5 -9.09 16.10 -45.93
CA ALA A 5 -8.18 15.04 -46.41
C ALA A 5 -6.86 15.47 -47.12
N PRO A 6 -5.79 14.60 -47.22
CA PRO A 6 -5.85 13.14 -47.21
C PRO A 6 -4.74 12.32 -46.50
N PHE A 7 -5.06 11.02 -46.41
CA PHE A 7 -4.23 9.85 -46.15
C PHE A 7 -2.93 9.80 -46.99
N THR A 8 -1.86 9.20 -46.43
CA THR A 8 -1.18 8.01 -47.00
C THR A 8 -0.01 7.52 -46.14
N ASN A 9 -0.03 6.20 -45.84
CA ASN A 9 1.08 5.23 -45.78
C ASN A 9 2.20 5.45 -44.73
N VAL A 10 2.71 4.44 -44.01
CA VAL A 10 3.16 3.12 -44.46
C VAL A 10 3.14 2.14 -43.26
N PHE A 11 2.54 0.97 -43.45
CA PHE A 11 2.75 -0.22 -42.62
C PHE A 11 4.23 -0.63 -42.60
N ARG A 12 4.81 -0.84 -41.41
CA ARG A 12 5.89 -1.81 -41.24
C ARG A 12 5.56 -2.76 -40.10
N TYR A 13 5.01 -3.90 -40.50
CA TYR A 13 5.06 -5.14 -39.74
C TYR A 13 6.52 -5.53 -39.49
N THR A 14 6.87 -5.78 -38.24
CA THR A 14 7.96 -6.69 -37.89
C THR A 14 7.38 -7.78 -37.00
N ALA A 15 7.18 -8.96 -37.58
CA ALA A 15 6.80 -10.17 -36.84
C ALA A 15 7.93 -10.58 -35.88
N PRO A 16 7.61 -11.13 -34.69
CA PRO A 16 8.60 -11.62 -33.75
C PRO A 16 9.29 -12.88 -34.30
N ARG A 17 10.62 -12.90 -34.20
CA ARG A 17 11.45 -14.07 -34.52
C ARG A 17 11.22 -15.14 -33.45
N ILE A 18 10.62 -16.25 -33.89
CA ILE A 18 10.54 -17.51 -33.14
C ILE A 18 11.97 -18.05 -32.98
N ALA A 19 12.48 -18.08 -31.75
CA ALA A 19 13.72 -18.76 -31.41
C ALA A 19 13.43 -20.25 -31.13
N ILE A 20 13.97 -21.12 -31.98
CA ILE A 20 13.93 -22.58 -31.86
C ILE A 20 15.08 -23.02 -30.94
N PRO A 21 14.86 -23.77 -29.85
CA PRO A 21 15.95 -24.40 -29.10
C PRO A 21 16.48 -25.62 -29.87
N ARG A 22 17.74 -25.56 -30.31
CA ARG A 22 18.50 -26.74 -30.77
C ARG A 22 19.03 -27.49 -29.55
N GLY A 23 18.80 -28.80 -29.51
CA GLY A 23 19.10 -29.66 -28.38
C GLY A 23 20.53 -30.19 -28.29
N VAL A 24 20.77 -30.76 -27.10
CA VAL A 24 21.59 -31.93 -26.74
C VAL A 24 23.08 -31.92 -27.11
N GLY A 25 23.91 -31.80 -26.09
CA GLY A 25 25.30 -32.29 -26.07
C GLY A 25 25.62 -32.96 -24.72
N LYS A 26 25.70 -34.29 -24.73
CA LYS A 26 26.19 -35.13 -23.62
C LYS A 26 27.72 -34.95 -23.49
N LEU A 27 28.22 -34.83 -22.25
CA LEU A 27 29.57 -35.29 -21.90
C LEU A 27 29.52 -35.98 -20.54
N SER A 28 30.08 -37.20 -20.48
CA SER A 28 30.10 -38.09 -19.33
C SER A 28 31.51 -38.27 -18.77
N ALA A 29 31.54 -38.48 -17.45
CA ALA A 29 32.42 -39.38 -16.68
C ALA A 29 33.82 -38.92 -16.25
N SER A 30 33.97 -38.74 -14.94
CA SER A 30 34.71 -39.65 -14.02
C SER A 30 35.65 -38.92 -13.04
N GLY A 31 35.55 -39.28 -11.76
CA GLY A 31 36.45 -38.84 -10.68
C GLY A 31 35.81 -38.94 -9.29
N LYS A 32 35.94 -40.10 -8.62
CA LYS A 32 35.52 -40.35 -7.22
C LYS A 32 36.61 -39.89 -6.24
N LEU A 33 36.19 -39.27 -5.14
CA LEU A 33 36.64 -39.36 -3.73
C LEU A 33 35.98 -38.16 -3.03
N GLY A 34 35.10 -38.25 -2.03
CA GLY A 34 34.99 -39.19 -0.93
C GLY A 34 35.17 -38.37 0.35
N CYS A 35 34.07 -37.96 1.01
CA CYS A 35 34.01 -37.66 2.44
C CYS A 35 32.56 -37.47 2.87
N ALA A 36 32.17 -38.27 3.86
CA ALA A 36 30.85 -38.31 4.47
C ALA A 36 30.56 -37.01 5.23
N GLY A 37 29.36 -36.47 5.02
CA GLY A 37 28.76 -35.41 5.81
C GLY A 37 27.25 -35.56 5.70
N SER A 38 26.66 -36.19 6.70
CA SER A 38 25.21 -36.35 6.85
C SER A 38 24.48 -35.02 6.70
N PHE A 39 23.76 -34.81 5.59
CA PHE A 39 22.80 -33.72 5.46
C PHE A 39 21.57 -34.08 6.28
N SER A 40 21.56 -33.59 7.52
CA SER A 40 20.35 -33.42 8.30
C SER A 40 19.40 -32.52 7.51
N THR A 41 18.21 -33.06 7.20
CA THR A 41 17.03 -32.31 6.77
C THR A 41 16.54 -31.45 7.93
N GLY A 42 17.30 -30.42 8.26
CA GLY A 42 16.89 -29.36 9.15
C GLY A 42 16.09 -28.35 8.36
N SER A 43 14.79 -28.62 8.19
CA SER A 43 13.80 -27.59 7.88
C SER A 43 13.84 -26.57 9.02
N ARG A 44 14.75 -25.59 8.92
CA ARG A 44 14.70 -24.40 9.76
C ARG A 44 13.61 -23.52 9.18
N CYS A 45 12.38 -23.92 9.49
CA CYS A 45 11.24 -23.02 9.58
C CYS A 45 11.69 -21.90 10.54
N TRP A 46 12.20 -20.82 9.95
CA TRP A 46 12.49 -19.61 10.71
C TRP A 46 11.14 -19.11 11.19
N SER A 47 10.92 -19.29 12.48
CA SER A 47 9.77 -18.75 13.18
C SER A 47 9.82 -17.25 12.96
N GLU A 48 8.80 -16.80 12.24
CA GLU A 48 8.36 -15.45 11.98
C GLU A 48 8.00 -14.76 13.32
N LYS A 49 9.03 -14.62 14.16
CA LYS A 49 9.06 -14.07 15.52
C LYS A 49 9.69 -12.68 15.50
N VAL A 50 9.47 -11.91 14.44
CA VAL A 50 9.40 -10.45 14.58
C VAL A 50 7.92 -10.16 14.75
N ALA A 51 7.46 -10.28 15.99
CA ALA A 51 6.16 -9.76 16.38
C ALA A 51 6.29 -8.24 16.37
N ILE A 52 6.12 -7.64 15.18
CA ILE A 52 5.92 -6.21 15.06
C ILE A 52 4.47 -5.99 15.51
N GLU A 53 4.30 -5.52 16.75
CA GLU A 53 3.01 -5.03 17.22
C GLU A 53 2.51 -3.98 16.23
N GLY A 54 1.22 -3.94 15.91
CA GLY A 54 0.68 -3.13 14.79
C GLY A 54 1.05 -1.63 14.79
N GLY A 55 1.51 -1.09 15.92
CA GLY A 55 2.03 0.28 16.01
C GLY A 55 3.46 0.47 15.48
N GLU A 56 4.33 -0.54 15.53
CA GLU A 56 5.68 -0.45 14.95
C GLU A 56 5.62 -0.50 13.42
N THR A 57 4.70 -1.29 12.85
CA THR A 57 4.49 -1.29 11.40
C THR A 57 4.04 0.08 10.92
N GLU A 58 2.98 0.65 11.50
CA GLU A 58 2.44 1.95 11.08
C GLU A 58 3.47 3.09 11.14
N ARG A 59 4.35 3.11 12.16
CA ARG A 59 5.47 4.07 12.25
C ARG A 59 6.40 4.01 11.02
N LEU A 60 6.62 2.81 10.47
CA LEU A 60 7.46 2.65 9.28
C LEU A 60 6.87 3.27 8.02
N ALA A 61 5.55 3.23 7.87
CA ALA A 61 4.91 3.87 6.73
C ALA A 61 4.99 5.40 6.82
N ASP A 62 4.85 5.94 8.02
CA ASP A 62 4.92 7.39 8.27
C ASP A 62 6.30 7.97 7.92
N GLU A 63 7.39 7.22 8.15
CA GLU A 63 8.76 7.65 7.80
C GLU A 63 9.00 7.76 6.29
N VAL A 64 8.29 6.95 5.49
CA VAL A 64 8.47 6.83 4.04
C VAL A 64 7.57 7.80 3.26
N GLU A 65 6.49 8.29 3.89
CA GLU A 65 5.55 9.24 3.27
C GLU A 65 6.18 10.63 3.06
N GLY A 66 6.38 11.02 1.79
CA GLY A 66 6.95 12.32 1.40
C GLY A 66 8.35 12.27 0.77
N GLU A 67 8.91 11.08 0.55
CA GLU A 67 10.25 10.91 -0.01
C GLU A 67 10.27 10.98 -1.56
N SER A 68 11.40 11.32 -2.18
CA SER A 68 11.49 11.46 -3.63
C SER A 68 11.33 10.09 -4.33
N VAL A 69 10.40 10.01 -5.28
CA VAL A 69 10.35 8.87 -6.22
C VAL A 69 11.52 9.01 -7.19
N ILE A 70 12.36 7.99 -7.27
CA ILE A 70 13.59 8.04 -8.07
C ILE A 70 13.49 7.26 -9.38
N CYS A 71 12.50 6.37 -9.51
CA CYS A 71 12.28 5.57 -10.71
C CYS A 71 10.78 5.40 -10.94
N TRP A 72 10.33 5.87 -12.09
CA TRP A 72 9.00 5.64 -12.65
C TRP A 72 9.10 4.66 -13.81
N GLN A 73 8.02 3.88 -14.00
CA GLN A 73 7.87 2.95 -15.13
C GLN A 73 7.52 3.66 -16.46
N ASP A 74 7.25 4.97 -16.46
CA ASP A 74 6.65 5.68 -17.59
C ASP A 74 7.36 5.43 -18.94
N GLY A 75 6.60 4.96 -19.93
CA GLY A 75 7.07 4.68 -21.29
C GLY A 75 7.72 3.31 -21.54
N GLU A 76 7.78 2.40 -20.56
CA GLU A 76 8.34 1.05 -20.73
C GLU A 76 7.33 -0.06 -20.34
N ASP A 77 7.64 -1.33 -20.61
CA ASP A 77 6.82 -2.47 -20.17
C ASP A 77 7.09 -2.81 -18.68
N VAL A 78 6.17 -3.51 -18.01
CA VAL A 78 6.31 -3.85 -16.59
C VAL A 78 7.48 -4.80 -16.32
N GLU A 79 7.80 -5.73 -17.21
CA GLU A 79 8.93 -6.66 -17.06
C GLU A 79 10.27 -5.93 -17.22
N ASP A 80 10.36 -5.02 -18.18
CA ASP A 80 11.53 -4.14 -18.37
C ASP A 80 11.76 -3.27 -17.13
N PHE A 81 10.70 -2.66 -16.59
CA PHE A 81 10.74 -1.86 -15.36
C PHE A 81 11.23 -2.68 -14.16
N LEU A 82 10.68 -3.89 -13.96
CA LEU A 82 11.06 -4.77 -12.86
C LEU A 82 12.50 -5.28 -12.98
N THR A 83 12.98 -5.49 -14.20
CA THR A 83 14.38 -5.87 -14.46
C THR A 83 15.34 -4.73 -14.12
N ARG A 84 14.94 -3.49 -14.44
CA ARG A 84 15.74 -2.28 -14.23
C ARG A 84 15.76 -1.83 -12.77
N CYS A 85 14.61 -1.87 -12.09
CA CYS A 85 14.38 -1.30 -10.77
C CYS A 85 13.94 -2.38 -9.76
N ALA A 86 14.91 -2.99 -9.08
CA ALA A 86 14.67 -3.97 -8.00
C ALA A 86 14.65 -3.29 -6.61
N PRO A 87 13.55 -3.36 -5.84
CA PRO A 87 13.44 -2.74 -4.52
C PRO A 87 14.51 -3.19 -3.52
N SER A 88 14.94 -4.45 -3.57
CA SER A 88 16.00 -4.99 -2.69
C SER A 88 17.34 -4.27 -2.83
N LYS A 89 17.58 -3.60 -3.96
CA LYS A 89 18.81 -2.84 -4.22
C LYS A 89 18.69 -1.38 -3.77
N LEU A 90 17.49 -0.94 -3.41
CA LEU A 90 17.26 0.41 -2.91
C LEU A 90 17.58 0.52 -1.43
N HIS A 91 18.28 1.59 -1.07
CA HIS A 91 18.66 1.90 0.30
C HIS A 91 18.14 3.27 0.70
N GLY A 92 17.74 3.39 1.97
CA GLY A 92 17.29 4.65 2.54
C GLY A 92 16.01 5.16 1.86
N ARG A 93 15.97 6.47 1.61
CA ARG A 93 14.75 7.24 1.30
C ARG A 93 14.30 7.20 -0.17
N SER A 94 14.62 6.13 -0.88
CA SER A 94 14.37 6.01 -2.32
C SER A 94 13.05 5.29 -2.57
N ARG A 95 12.26 5.73 -3.56
CA ARG A 95 11.01 5.04 -3.93
C ARG A 95 10.94 4.69 -5.42
N LEU A 96 10.38 3.52 -5.72
CA LEU A 96 9.94 3.14 -7.08
C LEU A 96 8.44 3.36 -7.18
N ALA A 97 7.97 3.73 -8.36
CA ALA A 97 6.55 3.90 -8.62
C ALA A 97 6.14 3.34 -9.97
N ILE A 98 4.93 2.78 -10.02
CA ILE A 98 4.26 2.31 -11.23
C ILE A 98 2.82 2.80 -11.23
N LYS A 99 2.33 3.22 -12.39
CA LYS A 99 0.95 3.70 -12.58
C LYS A 99 0.19 2.67 -13.40
N ASN A 100 -1.11 2.55 -13.15
CA ASN A 100 -2.00 1.85 -14.07
C ASN A 100 -2.15 2.72 -15.34
N PRO A 101 -1.68 2.26 -16.53
CA PRO A 101 -1.75 3.05 -17.77
C PRO A 101 -3.19 3.27 -18.25
N TRP A 102 -4.15 2.48 -17.76
CA TRP A 102 -5.57 2.57 -18.11
C TRP A 102 -6.38 3.42 -17.15
N ASP A 103 -5.78 3.90 -16.06
CA ASP A 103 -6.48 4.73 -15.10
C ASP A 103 -6.68 6.15 -15.60
N ILE A 104 -7.83 6.72 -15.25
CA ILE A 104 -8.15 8.11 -15.56
C ILE A 104 -7.40 9.00 -14.57
N GLU A 105 -6.65 9.98 -15.08
CA GLU A 105 -6.00 10.96 -14.23
C GLU A 105 -7.05 11.79 -13.48
N ARG A 106 -6.99 11.73 -12.15
CA ARG A 106 -7.89 12.44 -11.24
C ARG A 106 -7.12 13.53 -10.53
N SER A 107 -7.74 14.69 -10.35
CA SER A 107 -7.22 15.73 -9.46
C SER A 107 -7.25 15.22 -8.01
N GLU A 108 -6.31 15.66 -7.19
CA GLU A 108 -6.30 15.38 -5.74
C GLU A 108 -7.34 16.19 -4.93
N GLY A 109 -8.28 16.83 -5.62
CA GLY A 109 -9.29 17.72 -5.03
C GLY A 109 -8.71 19.07 -4.63
N ASN A 110 -9.46 19.81 -3.81
CA ASN A 110 -9.04 21.09 -3.26
C ASN A 110 -8.35 20.87 -1.90
N VAL A 111 -7.08 20.47 -1.96
CA VAL A 111 -6.25 20.19 -0.77
C VAL A 111 -6.16 21.40 0.16
N ASP A 112 -5.90 22.59 -0.39
CA ASP A 112 -5.72 23.80 0.42
C ASP A 112 -7.00 24.17 1.16
N ALA A 113 -8.17 24.08 0.51
CA ALA A 113 -9.46 24.33 1.17
C ALA A 113 -9.76 23.28 2.25
N ALA A 114 -9.45 22.01 2.01
CA ALA A 114 -9.64 20.95 3.00
C ALA A 114 -8.77 21.18 4.25
N LEU A 115 -7.49 21.52 4.06
CA LEU A 115 -6.58 21.80 5.18
C LEU A 115 -7.02 23.05 5.94
N THR A 116 -7.33 24.14 5.23
CA THR A 116 -7.82 25.40 5.84
C THR A 116 -9.09 25.17 6.67
N ALA A 117 -10.04 24.39 6.14
CA ALA A 117 -11.29 24.07 6.83
C ALA A 117 -11.07 23.25 8.12
N LEU A 118 -9.98 22.50 8.21
CA LEU A 118 -9.65 21.65 9.36
C LEU A 118 -8.77 22.34 10.41
N GLU A 119 -8.17 23.50 10.12
CA GLU A 119 -7.24 24.15 11.06
C GLU A 119 -7.87 24.43 12.43
N THR A 120 -9.02 25.11 12.46
CA THR A 120 -9.70 25.47 13.72
C THR A 120 -10.23 24.22 14.44
N PRO A 121 -10.97 23.30 13.79
CA PRO A 121 -11.47 22.12 14.48
C PRO A 121 -10.38 21.21 15.03
N LEU A 122 -9.22 21.12 14.37
CA LEU A 122 -8.09 20.32 14.87
C LEU A 122 -7.48 20.93 16.14
N GLN A 123 -7.40 22.26 16.23
CA GLN A 123 -6.92 22.95 17.43
C GLN A 123 -7.91 22.77 18.60
N GLU A 124 -9.21 22.91 18.32
CA GLU A 124 -10.27 22.65 19.30
C GLU A 124 -10.22 21.21 19.80
N ALA A 125 -10.01 20.24 18.90
CA ALA A 125 -9.93 18.85 19.28
C ALA A 125 -8.76 18.55 20.24
N ILE A 126 -7.60 19.18 20.04
CA ILE A 126 -6.47 19.06 20.98
C ILE A 126 -6.85 19.63 22.35
N SER A 127 -7.52 20.78 22.40
CA SER A 127 -7.99 21.40 23.63
C SER A 127 -8.99 20.51 24.37
N ASP A 128 -9.99 19.99 23.66
CA ASP A 128 -11.01 19.10 24.19
C ASP A 128 -10.41 17.82 24.76
N TRP A 129 -9.45 17.22 24.05
CA TRP A 129 -8.74 16.05 24.55
C TRP A 129 -8.02 16.33 25.87
N ASN A 130 -7.31 17.46 25.96
CA ASN A 130 -6.61 17.87 27.18
C ASN A 130 -7.58 18.09 28.34
N ALA A 131 -8.76 18.66 28.07
CA ALA A 131 -9.82 18.83 29.07
C ALA A 131 -10.32 17.47 29.57
N ILE A 132 -10.56 16.49 28.69
CA ILE A 132 -10.96 15.12 29.08
C ILE A 132 -9.89 14.45 29.96
N VAL A 133 -8.61 14.66 29.64
CA VAL A 133 -7.49 14.09 30.41
C VAL A 133 -7.40 14.72 31.80
N ALA A 134 -7.50 16.04 31.89
CA ALA A 134 -7.37 16.81 33.13
C ALA A 134 -8.62 16.78 34.04
N ASP A 135 -9.76 16.29 33.56
CA ASP A 135 -11.00 16.22 34.34
C ASP A 135 -10.91 15.15 35.44
N ASP A 136 -10.54 15.55 36.66
CA ASP A 136 -10.43 14.67 37.82
C ASP A 136 -11.78 14.17 38.35
N ALA A 137 -12.90 14.75 37.91
CA ALA A 137 -14.23 14.26 38.28
C ALA A 137 -14.60 12.97 37.54
N LEU A 138 -13.94 12.67 36.41
CA LEU A 138 -14.21 11.46 35.63
C LEU A 138 -13.41 10.26 36.15
N ASN A 139 -14.12 9.17 36.39
CA ASN A 139 -13.48 7.87 36.61
C ASN A 139 -12.85 7.34 35.29
N LYS A 140 -12.03 6.29 35.41
CA LYS A 140 -11.30 5.70 34.27
C LYS A 140 -12.22 5.24 33.13
N SER A 141 -13.38 4.66 33.45
CA SER A 141 -14.34 4.19 32.45
C SER A 141 -14.98 5.36 31.69
N ALA A 142 -15.42 6.39 32.42
CA ALA A 142 -15.99 7.60 31.83
C ALA A 142 -14.96 8.34 30.94
N LYS A 143 -13.69 8.43 31.37
CA LYS A 143 -12.61 8.98 30.54
C LYS A 143 -12.43 8.16 29.25
N PHE A 144 -12.46 6.84 29.34
CA PHE A 144 -12.30 5.96 28.17
C PHE A 144 -13.42 6.17 27.14
N ILE A 145 -14.68 6.25 27.60
CA ILE A 145 -15.84 6.50 26.72
C ILE A 145 -15.69 7.86 26.04
N ARG A 146 -15.47 8.94 26.79
CA ARG A 146 -15.30 10.29 26.21
C ARG A 146 -14.14 10.37 25.22
N LYS A 147 -13.01 9.73 25.52
CA LYS A 147 -11.86 9.65 24.58
C LYS A 147 -12.21 8.91 23.30
N THR A 148 -13.05 7.89 23.39
CA THR A 148 -13.48 7.12 22.22
C THR A 148 -14.44 7.94 21.36
N GLU A 149 -15.49 8.51 21.95
CA GLU A 149 -16.42 9.41 21.26
C GLU A 149 -15.72 10.61 20.62
N HIS A 150 -14.75 11.21 21.31
CA HIS A 150 -13.96 12.32 20.80
C HIS A 150 -13.19 11.92 19.53
N ARG A 151 -12.50 10.78 19.55
CA ARG A 151 -11.75 10.27 18.39
C ARG A 151 -12.67 9.93 17.22
N ASP A 152 -13.83 9.34 17.49
CA ASP A 152 -14.78 8.96 16.45
C ASP A 152 -15.38 10.20 15.75
N ARG A 153 -15.78 11.22 16.54
CA ARG A 153 -16.26 12.50 16.00
C ARG A 153 -15.19 13.21 15.17
N LEU A 154 -13.96 13.23 15.66
CA LEU A 154 -12.86 13.88 14.94
C LEU A 154 -12.53 13.14 13.64
N LYS A 155 -12.49 11.80 13.67
CA LYS A 155 -12.34 10.97 12.46
C LYS A 155 -13.43 11.30 11.44
N GLU A 156 -14.68 11.31 11.86
CA GLU A 156 -15.81 11.61 10.98
C GLU A 156 -15.72 13.02 10.37
N LEU A 157 -15.37 14.01 11.18
CA LEU A 157 -15.17 15.39 10.73
C LEU A 157 -14.08 15.50 9.65
N ILE A 158 -12.92 14.89 9.89
CA ILE A 158 -11.80 14.92 8.93
C ILE A 158 -12.20 14.26 7.61
N LEU A 159 -12.81 13.07 7.67
CA LEU A 159 -13.20 12.33 6.47
C LEU A 159 -14.32 13.03 5.70
N THR A 160 -15.29 13.63 6.40
CA THR A 160 -16.37 14.39 5.77
C THR A 160 -15.84 15.65 5.10
N THR A 161 -14.93 16.37 5.76
CA THR A 161 -14.31 17.58 5.20
C THR A 161 -13.46 17.24 3.97
N ALA A 162 -12.71 16.14 4.01
CA ALA A 162 -11.96 15.65 2.86
C ALA A 162 -12.90 15.31 1.69
N ALA A 163 -14.01 14.63 1.96
CA ALA A 163 -15.01 14.29 0.96
C ALA A 163 -15.67 15.52 0.32
N GLN A 164 -16.00 16.55 1.11
CA GLN A 164 -16.58 17.81 0.61
C GLN A 164 -15.62 18.59 -0.32
N ASN A 165 -14.32 18.38 -0.19
CA ASN A 165 -13.28 19.02 -0.97
C ASN A 165 -12.67 18.10 -2.04
N GLU A 166 -13.24 16.91 -2.28
CA GLU A 166 -12.75 15.90 -3.23
C GLU A 166 -11.32 15.41 -2.96
N VAL A 167 -10.83 15.51 -1.73
CA VAL A 167 -9.53 14.96 -1.28
C VAL A 167 -9.73 13.50 -0.84
N VAL A 168 -10.12 12.66 -1.79
CA VAL A 168 -10.75 11.36 -1.48
C VAL A 168 -9.86 10.15 -1.73
N SER A 169 -8.66 10.30 -2.29
CA SER A 169 -7.81 9.14 -2.55
C SER A 169 -7.37 8.44 -1.26
N GLY A 170 -7.03 7.15 -1.38
CA GLY A 170 -6.54 6.34 -0.27
C GLY A 170 -5.43 5.41 -0.70
N LYS A 171 -4.87 4.67 0.25
CA LYS A 171 -3.87 3.64 -0.03
C LYS A 171 -3.88 2.51 0.98
N TRP A 172 -3.66 1.30 0.47
CA TRP A 172 -3.24 0.17 1.28
C TRP A 172 -1.74 0.26 1.58
N ILE A 173 -1.38 -0.08 2.81
CA ILE A 173 -0.02 -0.09 3.33
C ILE A 173 0.36 -1.54 3.62
N ILE A 174 1.45 -2.00 3.00
CA ILE A 174 1.95 -3.37 3.07
C ILE A 174 3.41 -3.34 3.51
N TYR A 175 3.79 -4.25 4.42
CA TYR A 175 5.17 -4.41 4.87
C TYR A 175 5.79 -5.65 4.25
N ALA A 176 6.94 -5.46 3.60
CA ALA A 176 7.67 -6.51 2.90
C ALA A 176 9.06 -6.67 3.52
N GLY A 177 9.47 -7.90 3.80
CA GLY A 177 10.85 -8.19 4.21
C GLY A 177 11.80 -8.10 3.02
N SER A 178 13.06 -7.71 3.24
CA SER A 178 14.08 -7.57 2.18
C SER A 178 14.28 -8.83 1.34
N ASN A 179 14.02 -10.01 1.91
CA ASN A 179 14.12 -11.30 1.23
C ASN A 179 12.93 -11.63 0.31
N THR A 180 11.80 -10.92 0.47
CA THR A 180 10.55 -11.17 -0.25
C THR A 180 10.07 -9.96 -1.06
N VAL A 181 10.65 -8.78 -0.83
CA VAL A 181 10.20 -7.52 -1.43
C VAL A 181 10.19 -7.57 -2.95
N ASP A 182 11.21 -8.12 -3.61
CA ASP A 182 11.25 -8.16 -5.08
C ASP A 182 10.12 -9.01 -5.66
N PHE A 183 9.80 -10.13 -5.00
CA PHE A 183 8.68 -11.00 -5.38
C PHE A 183 7.33 -10.35 -5.10
N GLN A 184 7.15 -9.73 -3.94
CA GLN A 184 5.91 -9.05 -3.61
C GLN A 184 5.69 -7.84 -4.54
N TRP A 185 6.75 -7.07 -4.80
CA TRP A 185 6.71 -5.92 -5.67
C TRP A 185 6.42 -6.30 -7.11
N SER A 186 7.02 -7.36 -7.66
CA SER A 186 6.69 -7.79 -9.03
C SER A 186 5.21 -8.09 -9.18
N ARG A 187 4.61 -8.78 -8.21
CA ARG A 187 3.17 -9.07 -8.20
C ARG A 187 2.31 -7.80 -8.10
N VAL A 188 2.68 -6.88 -7.23
CA VAL A 188 1.96 -5.60 -7.06
C VAL A 188 2.09 -4.73 -8.30
N ALA A 189 3.28 -4.66 -8.89
CA ALA A 189 3.55 -3.85 -10.07
C ALA A 189 2.77 -4.37 -11.28
N THR A 190 2.87 -5.66 -11.58
CA THR A 190 2.09 -6.30 -12.66
C THR A 190 0.59 -6.14 -12.42
N GLY A 191 0.10 -6.42 -11.20
CA GLY A 191 -1.33 -6.27 -10.90
C GLY A 191 -1.83 -4.82 -11.01
N THR A 192 -0.98 -3.83 -10.73
CA THR A 192 -1.31 -2.40 -10.92
C THR A 192 -1.34 -2.03 -12.40
N TYR A 193 -0.33 -2.47 -13.15
CA TYR A 193 -0.23 -2.25 -14.59
C TYR A 193 -1.40 -2.87 -15.37
N ASP A 194 -1.85 -4.06 -14.97
CA ASP A 194 -2.99 -4.76 -15.57
C ASP A 194 -4.36 -4.19 -15.12
N GLY A 195 -4.37 -3.18 -14.23
CA GLY A 195 -5.59 -2.60 -13.67
C GLY A 195 -6.35 -3.50 -12.70
N LEU A 196 -5.73 -4.59 -12.22
CA LEU A 196 -6.31 -5.52 -11.25
C LEU A 196 -6.22 -5.01 -9.81
N LEU A 197 -5.26 -4.13 -9.53
CA LEU A 197 -5.05 -3.48 -8.23
C LEU A 197 -5.50 -2.02 -8.27
N GLY A 198 -4.69 -1.15 -7.69
CA GLY A 198 -4.95 0.27 -7.52
C GLY A 198 -4.65 1.13 -8.75
N THR A 199 -4.77 2.44 -8.60
CA THR A 199 -4.44 3.45 -9.62
C THR A 199 -2.93 3.62 -9.79
N LYS A 200 -2.19 3.44 -8.70
CA LYS A 200 -0.73 3.56 -8.60
C LYS A 200 -0.24 2.60 -7.52
N ALA A 201 1.01 2.17 -7.62
CA ALA A 201 1.73 1.54 -6.53
C ALA A 201 3.12 2.15 -6.36
N GLU A 202 3.60 2.16 -5.13
CA GLU A 202 4.94 2.64 -4.77
C GLU A 202 5.59 1.66 -3.80
N VAL A 203 6.91 1.56 -3.83
CA VAL A 203 7.69 0.77 -2.88
C VAL A 203 8.91 1.54 -2.40
N SER A 204 9.18 1.46 -1.10
CA SER A 204 10.32 2.08 -0.46
C SER A 204 11.60 1.26 -0.63
N GLY A 205 12.74 1.94 -0.48
CA GLY A 205 14.00 1.29 -0.17
C GLY A 205 13.99 0.66 1.22
N ASN A 206 15.05 -0.08 1.50
CA ASN A 206 15.26 -0.69 2.81
C ASN A 206 15.47 0.42 3.85
N ASN A 207 14.65 0.40 4.91
CA ASN A 207 14.68 1.36 6.01
C ASN A 207 15.81 1.14 7.04
N GLY A 208 16.75 0.24 6.76
CA GLY A 208 17.83 -0.13 7.68
C GLY A 208 17.46 -1.23 8.68
N MET A 209 16.17 -1.57 8.80
CA MET A 209 15.67 -2.68 9.62
C MET A 209 15.32 -3.92 8.79
N GLY A 210 15.68 -3.93 7.50
CA GLY A 210 15.39 -5.04 6.60
C GLY A 210 13.94 -5.08 6.12
N MET A 211 13.19 -3.99 6.30
CA MET A 211 11.79 -3.87 5.90
C MET A 211 11.63 -2.80 4.82
N HIS A 212 10.64 -3.05 3.96
CA HIS A 212 10.18 -2.15 2.92
C HIS A 212 8.69 -1.89 3.11
N VAL A 213 8.22 -0.74 2.65
CA VAL A 213 6.80 -0.39 2.64
C VAL A 213 6.34 -0.32 1.19
N ILE A 214 5.27 -1.03 0.88
CA ILE A 214 4.57 -0.94 -0.40
C ILE A 214 3.26 -0.20 -0.17
N PHE A 215 2.99 0.80 -1.01
CA PHE A 215 1.72 1.51 -1.07
C PHE A 215 0.96 1.11 -2.33
N VAL A 216 -0.34 0.85 -2.21
CA VAL A 216 -1.22 0.64 -3.36
C VAL A 216 -2.41 1.58 -3.24
N TYR A 217 -2.50 2.50 -4.18
CA TYR A 217 -3.42 3.64 -4.13
C TYR A 217 -4.78 3.31 -4.73
N THR A 218 -5.83 3.82 -4.13
CA THR A 218 -7.22 3.73 -4.58
C THR A 218 -7.76 5.13 -4.86
N PRO A 219 -8.73 5.26 -5.77
CA PRO A 219 -9.22 6.56 -6.20
C PRO A 219 -10.08 7.24 -5.11
N ASP A 220 -10.80 6.47 -4.30
CA ASP A 220 -11.75 6.99 -3.32
C ASP A 220 -11.76 6.12 -2.04
N PHE A 221 -11.52 6.71 -0.87
CA PHE A 221 -11.57 6.02 0.42
C PHE A 221 -12.98 5.70 0.88
N ARG A 222 -13.99 6.37 0.32
CA ARG A 222 -15.42 6.13 0.59
C ARG A 222 -15.91 4.87 -0.10
N ASP A 223 -15.29 4.50 -1.23
CA ASP A 223 -15.60 3.27 -1.95
C ASP A 223 -14.89 2.07 -1.30
N LEU A 224 -15.49 1.59 -0.21
CA LEU A 224 -14.99 0.40 0.47
C LEU A 224 -15.09 -0.87 -0.39
N LYS A 225 -15.94 -0.89 -1.43
CA LYS A 225 -16.01 -2.02 -2.37
C LYS A 225 -14.77 -2.06 -3.24
N ASP A 226 -14.31 -0.92 -3.74
CA ASP A 226 -13.04 -0.83 -4.47
C ASP A 226 -11.84 -1.12 -3.57
N ALA A 227 -11.81 -0.54 -2.36
CA ALA A 227 -10.76 -0.85 -1.39
C ALA A 227 -10.67 -2.36 -1.10
N LYS A 228 -11.82 -3.03 -0.95
CA LYS A 228 -11.92 -4.48 -0.81
C LYS A 228 -11.48 -5.25 -2.06
N ARG A 229 -11.86 -4.79 -3.25
CA ARG A 229 -11.41 -5.37 -4.53
C ARG A 229 -9.89 -5.41 -4.60
N VAL A 230 -9.24 -4.28 -4.28
CA VAL A 230 -7.77 -4.18 -4.24
C VAL A 230 -7.19 -5.10 -3.16
N LEU A 231 -7.76 -5.13 -1.96
CA LEU A 231 -7.34 -6.05 -0.88
C LEU A 231 -7.37 -7.51 -1.33
N ASN A 232 -8.43 -7.93 -2.00
CA ASN A 232 -8.56 -9.30 -2.50
C ASN A 232 -7.58 -9.59 -3.64
N GLY A 233 -7.31 -8.62 -4.51
CA GLY A 233 -6.25 -8.69 -5.51
C GLY A 233 -4.87 -8.89 -4.87
N LEU A 234 -4.56 -8.14 -3.80
CA LEU A 234 -3.30 -8.27 -3.05
C LEU A 234 -3.15 -9.66 -2.43
N LYS A 235 -4.19 -10.18 -1.77
CA LYS A 235 -4.17 -11.53 -1.18
C LYS A 235 -3.93 -12.63 -2.22
N LYS A 236 -4.60 -12.54 -3.38
CA LYS A 236 -4.39 -13.47 -4.50
C LYS A 236 -2.97 -13.38 -5.06
N SER A 237 -2.43 -12.17 -5.11
CA SER A 237 -1.09 -11.88 -5.64
C SER A 237 0.03 -12.46 -4.78
N PHE A 238 -0.09 -12.37 -3.45
CA PHE A 238 0.95 -12.83 -2.52
C PHE A 238 0.89 -14.32 -2.21
N GLN A 239 -0.21 -15.01 -2.52
CA GLN A 239 -0.39 -16.45 -2.26
C GLN A 239 -0.25 -16.84 -0.77
N TRP A 240 -0.29 -15.86 0.13
CA TRP A 240 -0.39 -16.03 1.59
C TRP A 240 -1.27 -14.91 2.17
N LYS A 241 -1.76 -15.10 3.40
CA LYS A 241 -2.57 -14.08 4.10
C LYS A 241 -1.62 -13.12 4.84
N PRO A 242 -1.39 -11.88 4.37
CA PRO A 242 -0.58 -10.92 5.12
C PRO A 242 -1.21 -10.68 6.50
N ARG A 243 -0.37 -10.55 7.54
CA ARG A 243 -0.81 -10.23 8.90
C ARG A 243 -1.25 -8.76 8.96
N SER A 244 -2.50 -8.52 8.59
CA SER A 244 -3.18 -7.22 8.62
C SER A 244 -2.58 -6.14 7.71
N LEU A 245 -3.33 -5.75 6.69
CA LEU A 245 -3.04 -4.58 5.86
C LEU A 245 -3.77 -3.38 6.44
N ALA A 246 -3.15 -2.20 6.37
CA ALA A 246 -3.75 -0.96 6.86
C ALA A 246 -4.18 -0.08 5.68
N TYR A 247 -5.34 0.56 5.78
CA TYR A 247 -5.83 1.49 4.77
C TYR A 247 -5.86 2.92 5.31
N LYS A 248 -5.12 3.81 4.65
CA LYS A 248 -4.92 5.21 5.06
C LYS A 248 -5.44 6.16 3.97
N PRO A 249 -6.32 7.11 4.29
CA PRO A 249 -6.76 8.12 3.32
C PRO A 249 -5.67 9.17 3.10
N LEU A 250 -5.67 9.83 1.95
CA LEU A 250 -4.71 10.88 1.62
C LEU A 250 -4.75 12.02 2.65
N ILE A 251 -5.93 12.44 3.09
CA ILE A 251 -6.07 13.51 4.08
C ILE A 251 -5.32 13.21 5.39
N TYR A 252 -5.23 11.95 5.82
CA TYR A 252 -4.42 11.58 6.99
C TYR A 252 -2.93 11.75 6.74
N SER A 253 -2.47 11.45 5.52
CA SER A 253 -1.07 11.68 5.12
C SER A 253 -0.76 13.18 5.10
N LEU A 254 -1.66 14.01 4.55
CA LEU A 254 -1.52 15.48 4.50
C LEU A 254 -1.49 16.12 5.89
N LEU A 255 -2.35 15.64 6.80
CA LEU A 255 -2.39 16.07 8.20
C LEU A 255 -1.29 15.47 9.07
N LYS A 256 -0.42 14.62 8.51
CA LYS A 256 0.64 13.89 9.22
C LYS A 256 0.10 13.13 10.43
N ILE A 257 -1.04 12.46 10.24
CA ILE A 257 -1.59 11.55 11.24
C ILE A 257 -0.75 10.27 11.20
N THR A 258 0.21 10.23 12.13
CA THR A 258 1.10 9.11 12.42
C THR A 258 0.64 8.35 13.66
N VAL A 259 1.31 7.28 14.06
CA VAL A 259 0.97 6.54 15.30
C VAL A 259 0.97 7.44 16.56
N GLU A 260 1.84 8.45 16.61
CA GLU A 260 2.03 9.34 17.76
C GLU A 260 1.48 10.76 17.51
N ASN A 261 0.42 10.86 16.70
CA ASN A 261 -0.19 12.15 16.38
C ASN A 261 -0.89 12.80 17.61
N PRO A 262 -0.93 14.14 17.67
CA PRO A 262 -1.55 14.88 18.79
C PRO A 262 -3.07 14.71 18.90
N TYR A 263 -3.71 14.16 17.87
CA TYR A 263 -5.15 13.92 17.82
C TYR A 263 -5.53 12.54 18.38
N HIS A 264 -4.54 11.70 18.71
CA HIS A 264 -4.72 10.34 19.21
C HIS A 264 -5.58 9.46 18.29
N LEU A 265 -5.61 9.77 16.99
CA LEU A 265 -6.27 8.98 15.97
C LEU A 265 -5.38 7.80 15.54
N ARG A 266 -5.99 6.72 15.07
CA ARG A 266 -5.21 5.68 14.37
C ARG A 266 -4.82 6.21 12.98
N PRO A 267 -3.61 5.93 12.48
CA PRO A 267 -3.17 6.37 11.14
C PRO A 267 -3.88 5.60 10.02
N ALA A 268 -4.55 4.49 10.33
CA ALA A 268 -5.43 3.77 9.41
C ALA A 268 -6.92 3.98 9.77
N ILE A 269 -7.78 4.10 8.75
CA ILE A 269 -9.24 4.21 8.96
C ILE A 269 -9.92 2.85 9.04
N ILE A 270 -9.32 1.82 8.43
CA ILE A 270 -9.75 0.43 8.45
C ILE A 270 -8.56 -0.50 8.20
N THR A 271 -8.58 -1.66 8.83
CA THR A 271 -7.63 -2.75 8.57
C THR A 271 -8.25 -3.82 7.69
N SER A 272 -7.42 -4.68 7.07
CA SER A 272 -7.94 -5.81 6.28
C SER A 272 -8.79 -6.78 7.10
N ARG A 273 -8.53 -6.86 8.41
CA ARG A 273 -9.30 -7.70 9.33
C ARG A 273 -10.68 -7.11 9.59
N GLU A 274 -10.73 -5.82 9.95
CA GLU A 274 -12.00 -5.11 10.19
C GLU A 274 -12.87 -5.10 8.92
N LEU A 275 -12.26 -5.02 7.73
CA LEU A 275 -12.99 -5.09 6.46
C LEU A 275 -13.56 -6.49 6.19
N GLU A 276 -12.84 -7.57 6.55
CA GLU A 276 -13.35 -8.96 6.48
C GLU A 276 -14.50 -9.19 7.47
N GLU A 277 -14.38 -8.69 8.71
CA GLU A 277 -15.38 -8.89 9.76
C GLU A 277 -16.74 -8.26 9.38
N ARG A 278 -16.74 -7.06 8.78
CA ARG A 278 -17.96 -6.39 8.29
C ARG A 278 -18.72 -7.17 7.22
N GLU A 279 -18.05 -8.05 6.48
CA GLU A 279 -18.69 -8.88 5.45
C GLU A 279 -19.48 -10.03 6.06
N LEU A 280 -18.88 -10.67 7.07
CA LEU A 280 -19.52 -11.76 7.79
C LEU A 280 -20.81 -11.27 8.47
N GLU A 281 -20.78 -10.06 9.02
CA GLU A 281 -21.96 -9.39 9.61
C GLU A 281 -23.04 -9.13 8.57
N HIS A 282 -22.69 -8.58 7.40
CA HIS A 282 -23.66 -8.32 6.33
C HIS A 282 -24.22 -9.61 5.70
N GLU A 283 -23.43 -10.68 5.62
CA GLU A 283 -23.90 -11.99 5.12
C GLU A 283 -24.85 -12.66 6.12
N THR A 284 -24.60 -12.55 7.43
CA THR A 284 -25.51 -13.08 8.46
C THR A 284 -26.83 -12.30 8.55
N GLU A 285 -26.81 -10.98 8.38
CA GLU A 285 -28.04 -10.16 8.36
C GLU A 285 -28.94 -10.42 7.14
N LEU A 286 -28.40 -10.95 6.03
CA LEU A 286 -29.18 -11.31 4.84
C LEU A 286 -29.77 -12.73 4.90
N GLU A 287 -29.30 -13.55 5.84
CA GLU A 287 -29.76 -14.93 6.05
C GLU A 287 -30.85 -15.05 7.13
N GLU A 288 -31.13 -13.98 7.88
CA GLU A 288 -32.26 -13.85 8.84
C GLU A 288 -33.51 -13.19 8.21
#